data_AF-A0A8H9GUQ7-F1
#
_entry.id   AF-A0A8H9GUQ7-F1
#
_cell.length_a   1.000
_cell.length_b   1.000
_cell.length_c   1.000
_cell.angle_alpha   90.00
_cell.angle_beta   90.00
_cell.angle_gamma   90.00
#
_symmetry.space_group_name_H-M   'P 1'
#
loop_
_entity.id
_entity.type
_entity.pdbx_description
1 polymer ?
#
loop_
_entity_poly.entity_id
_entity_poly.type
_entity_poly.pdbx_seq_one_letter_code
_entity_poly.pdbx_strand_id
1 'polypeptide(L)'
;MTGPLPVRPAPFPDELLSSWLQRVAHSNVVRLSYLALHAFGDSNFWQRDPDRLLPQDQALALSDLTGVVPAQVHGLTMQAYVGQLYRALPAHAQVSWVTPLHRQGYLRRAPGLVWCPVCLKEHPYVRRHWRLSCAPVCAEHGVLLEEACPHCAAPFAPLRHDLGKGRHWIHADLPFRHCSTCGERLDGSGTPAPASLLAAQRWLDTGLAGREMTWPDGRPVATVDAFAALHQLALVVRRPGLAAQLDREGLPRPVGKLDRPNLTLEDHGVADRRALLARVTWLVQEWPARLLALAGPAGLTRRPLMANFPDAPAWFDQVADQLHQGNGRRAPVRVPLVAHLSPEELAARQAGAQSELERRRWAILCAYVACPEGLTVSRRLGVPRELVTRTVKAYNEGGPEAIAPPPQRVQKRRLLTLEDEEALRDFLTGCRPSNMELADWFEHRVGRRPDPTTLWMYRRGVTSHSAQGRRSG
;
A
#
# COMPACT_ATOMS: atom_id res chain seq x y z
N MET A 1 13.35 -36.95 -5.43
CA MET A 1 14.30 -37.09 -4.31
C MET A 1 13.48 -37.02 -3.03
N THR A 2 13.55 -38.00 -2.15
CA THR A 2 12.82 -38.01 -0.87
C THR A 2 13.86 -37.98 0.25
N GLY A 3 14.20 -36.78 0.72
CA GLY A 3 15.26 -36.56 1.71
C GLY A 3 15.86 -35.15 1.62
N PRO A 4 16.66 -34.73 2.61
CA PRO A 4 17.31 -33.43 2.62
C PRO A 4 18.26 -33.25 1.42
N LEU A 5 18.51 -32.00 1.04
CA LEU A 5 19.45 -31.68 -0.04
C LEU A 5 20.90 -32.04 0.35
N PRO A 6 21.73 -32.50 -0.61
CA PRO A 6 23.13 -32.81 -0.36
C PRO A 6 23.94 -31.64 0.23
N VAL A 7 23.80 -30.45 -0.35
CA VAL A 7 24.47 -29.23 0.13
C VAL A 7 23.43 -28.24 0.63
N ARG A 8 23.62 -27.74 1.85
CA ARG A 8 22.63 -26.94 2.58
C ARG A 8 23.26 -25.63 3.06
N PRO A 9 23.53 -24.67 2.15
CA PRO A 9 24.15 -23.42 2.53
C PRO A 9 23.25 -22.64 3.49
N ALA A 10 23.82 -22.18 4.61
CA ALA A 10 23.10 -21.32 5.53
C ALA A 10 22.76 -19.98 4.86
N PRO A 11 21.57 -19.41 5.11
CA PRO A 11 21.23 -18.07 4.67
C PRO A 11 22.08 -17.02 5.39
N PHE A 12 22.41 -15.92 4.71
CA PHE A 12 22.96 -14.76 5.41
C PHE A 12 21.86 -14.00 6.19
N PRO A 13 22.18 -13.27 7.27
CA PRO A 13 21.18 -12.65 8.15
C PRO A 13 20.22 -11.67 7.46
N ASP A 14 20.69 -10.97 6.43
CA ASP A 14 19.95 -9.99 5.65
C ASP A 14 19.74 -10.42 4.20
N GLU A 15 19.83 -11.71 3.89
CA GLU A 15 19.65 -12.23 2.53
C GLU A 15 18.16 -12.27 2.10
N LEU A 16 17.89 -12.03 0.82
CA LEU A 16 16.57 -12.27 0.22
C LEU A 16 16.33 -13.76 -0.03
N LEU A 17 15.08 -14.20 0.13
CA LEU A 17 14.68 -15.59 -0.14
C LEU A 17 15.11 -16.04 -1.54
N SER A 18 14.87 -15.22 -2.56
CA SER A 18 15.24 -15.50 -3.95
C SER A 18 16.75 -15.60 -4.17
N SER A 19 17.56 -14.87 -3.40
CA SER A 19 19.02 -14.98 -3.40
C SER A 19 19.46 -16.29 -2.75
N TRP A 20 18.90 -16.60 -1.58
CA TRP A 20 19.25 -17.82 -0.87
C TRP A 20 18.87 -19.07 -1.69
N LEU A 21 17.69 -19.08 -2.31
CA LEU A 21 17.27 -20.18 -3.19
C LEU A 21 18.19 -20.34 -4.42
N GLN A 22 18.70 -19.24 -5.00
CA GLN A 22 19.73 -19.29 -6.05
C GLN A 22 21.02 -19.94 -5.54
N ARG A 23 21.49 -19.60 -4.34
CA ARG A 23 22.68 -20.22 -3.72
C ARG A 23 22.45 -21.70 -3.43
N VAL A 24 21.28 -22.07 -2.92
CA VAL A 24 20.92 -23.48 -2.67
C VAL A 24 20.89 -24.25 -3.99
N ALA A 25 20.27 -23.71 -5.03
CA ALA A 25 20.20 -24.33 -6.36
C ALA A 25 21.61 -24.52 -6.96
N HIS A 26 22.42 -23.47 -6.94
CA HIS A 26 23.80 -23.46 -7.43
C HIS A 26 24.67 -24.48 -6.67
N SER A 27 24.60 -24.50 -5.33
CA SER A 27 25.38 -25.43 -4.49
C SER A 27 25.03 -26.90 -4.71
N ASN A 28 23.82 -27.20 -5.22
CA ASN A 28 23.37 -28.55 -5.53
C ASN A 28 23.40 -28.85 -7.04
N VAL A 29 23.94 -27.94 -7.87
CA VAL A 29 24.01 -28.09 -9.32
C VAL A 29 22.63 -28.41 -9.93
N VAL A 30 21.59 -27.73 -9.45
CA VAL A 30 20.22 -27.81 -9.98
C VAL A 30 19.77 -26.46 -10.48
N ARG A 31 18.91 -26.43 -11.51
CA ARG A 31 18.28 -25.17 -11.91
C ARG A 31 17.32 -24.71 -10.83
N LEU A 32 17.25 -23.40 -10.64
CA LEU A 32 16.34 -22.77 -9.69
C LEU A 32 14.86 -23.13 -9.90
N SER A 33 14.43 -23.29 -11.16
CA SER A 33 13.07 -23.73 -11.48
C SER A 33 12.79 -25.17 -11.03
N TYR A 34 13.76 -26.08 -11.19
CA TYR A 34 13.64 -27.46 -10.72
C TYR A 34 13.66 -27.55 -9.20
N LEU A 35 14.50 -26.74 -8.52
CA LEU A 35 14.49 -26.67 -7.05
C LEU A 35 13.11 -26.26 -6.55
N ALA A 36 12.51 -25.21 -7.11
CA ALA A 36 11.19 -24.75 -6.70
C ALA A 36 10.08 -25.77 -7.00
N LEU A 37 10.11 -26.40 -8.19
CA LEU A 37 9.17 -27.46 -8.52
C LEU A 37 9.30 -28.65 -7.56
N HIS A 38 10.54 -29.03 -7.21
CA HIS A 38 10.79 -30.12 -6.28
C HIS A 38 10.33 -29.80 -4.86
N ALA A 39 10.62 -28.59 -4.37
CA ALA A 39 10.30 -28.16 -3.02
C ALA A 39 8.81 -27.92 -2.80
N PHE A 40 8.11 -27.35 -3.79
CA PHE A 40 6.75 -26.85 -3.61
C PHE A 40 5.70 -27.57 -4.44
N GLY A 41 6.10 -28.38 -5.43
CA GLY A 41 5.16 -28.92 -6.43
C GLY A 41 4.52 -27.84 -7.31
N ASP A 42 5.02 -26.61 -7.29
CA ASP A 42 4.44 -25.46 -8.00
C ASP A 42 5.38 -24.94 -9.08
N SER A 43 5.06 -25.25 -10.35
CA SER A 43 5.78 -24.75 -11.52
C SER A 43 5.63 -23.23 -11.72
N ASN A 44 4.65 -22.61 -11.06
CA ASN A 44 4.36 -21.17 -11.15
C ASN A 44 4.90 -20.38 -9.95
N PHE A 45 5.68 -21.00 -9.05
CA PHE A 45 6.24 -20.34 -7.86
C PHE A 45 6.89 -18.99 -8.20
N TRP A 46 7.72 -18.97 -9.25
CA TRP A 46 8.46 -17.79 -9.72
C TRP A 46 7.64 -16.76 -10.49
N GLN A 47 6.36 -17.03 -10.79
CA GLN A 47 5.46 -16.04 -11.39
C GLN A 47 4.92 -15.04 -10.36
N ARG A 48 4.99 -15.42 -9.08
CA ARG A 48 4.71 -14.57 -7.93
C ARG A 48 6.01 -13.96 -7.42
N ASP A 49 5.90 -12.98 -6.53
CA ASP A 49 7.07 -12.39 -5.86
C ASP A 49 7.42 -13.21 -4.62
N PRO A 50 8.40 -14.14 -4.67
CA PRO A 50 8.68 -15.05 -3.57
C PRO A 50 9.28 -14.32 -2.36
N ASP A 51 9.97 -13.21 -2.60
CA ASP A 51 10.59 -12.42 -1.55
C ASP A 51 9.56 -11.66 -0.70
N ARG A 52 8.34 -11.48 -1.21
CA ARG A 52 7.33 -10.70 -0.51
C ARG A 52 6.75 -11.47 0.68
N LEU A 53 6.12 -12.61 0.41
CA LEU A 53 5.39 -13.40 1.39
C LEU A 53 5.55 -14.87 1.00
N LEU A 54 5.99 -15.70 1.94
CA LEU A 54 6.10 -17.13 1.76
C LEU A 54 5.03 -17.83 2.61
N PRO A 55 4.17 -18.68 2.02
CA PRO A 55 3.24 -19.52 2.77
C PRO A 55 3.95 -20.44 3.77
N GLN A 56 3.28 -20.76 4.88
CA GLN A 56 3.86 -21.55 5.98
C GLN A 56 4.25 -22.97 5.54
N ASP A 57 3.44 -23.61 4.69
CA ASP A 57 3.70 -24.91 4.09
C ASP A 57 4.98 -24.89 3.24
N GLN A 58 5.21 -23.83 2.48
CA GLN A 58 6.43 -23.67 1.68
C GLN A 58 7.66 -23.42 2.56
N ALA A 59 7.52 -22.67 3.65
CA ALA A 59 8.60 -22.49 4.62
C ALA A 59 8.98 -23.81 5.32
N LEU A 60 7.99 -24.65 5.65
CA LEU A 60 8.20 -25.99 6.20
C LEU A 60 8.89 -26.91 5.18
N ALA A 61 8.44 -26.93 3.92
CA ALA A 61 9.08 -27.72 2.88
C ALA A 61 10.57 -27.34 2.66
N LEU A 62 10.88 -26.04 2.71
CA LEU A 62 12.28 -25.59 2.67
C LEU A 62 13.05 -26.01 3.93
N SER A 63 12.39 -26.02 5.09
CA SER A 63 12.98 -26.49 6.34
C SER A 63 13.36 -27.96 6.25
N ASP A 64 12.47 -28.81 5.73
CA ASP A 64 12.72 -30.24 5.56
C ASP A 64 13.90 -30.51 4.59
N LEU A 65 14.00 -29.70 3.52
CA LEU A 65 15.05 -29.84 2.52
C LEU A 65 16.41 -29.31 2.98
N THR A 66 16.44 -28.26 3.80
CA THR A 66 17.67 -27.51 4.10
C THR A 66 18.12 -27.59 5.55
N GLY A 67 17.25 -28.01 6.47
CA GLY A 67 17.46 -27.96 7.91
C GLY A 67 17.39 -26.55 8.51
N VAL A 68 17.09 -25.52 7.72
CA VAL A 68 16.90 -24.15 8.19
C VAL A 68 15.53 -24.03 8.85
N VAL A 69 15.45 -23.49 10.06
CA VAL A 69 14.18 -23.42 10.78
C VAL A 69 13.18 -22.47 10.07
N PRO A 70 11.86 -22.76 10.07
CA PRO A 70 10.89 -21.98 9.31
C PRO A 70 10.89 -20.48 9.62
N ALA A 71 11.16 -20.10 10.88
CA ALA A 71 11.27 -18.71 11.30
C ALA A 71 12.43 -17.97 10.61
N GLN A 72 13.57 -18.64 10.40
CA GLN A 72 14.70 -18.09 9.65
C GLN A 72 14.35 -17.96 8.16
N VAL A 73 13.63 -18.93 7.58
CA VAL A 73 13.16 -18.87 6.19
C VAL A 73 12.23 -17.68 5.97
N HIS A 74 11.26 -17.45 6.87
CA HIS A 74 10.40 -16.26 6.82
C HIS A 74 11.19 -14.97 6.97
N GLY A 75 12.26 -14.99 7.76
CA GLY A 75 13.22 -13.90 7.89
C GLY A 75 13.87 -13.49 6.56
N LEU A 76 13.93 -14.37 5.55
CA LEU A 76 14.47 -14.03 4.23
C LEU A 76 13.48 -13.24 3.35
N THR A 77 12.24 -13.06 3.81
CA THR A 77 11.18 -12.36 3.08
C THR A 77 10.93 -10.97 3.64
N MET A 78 10.13 -10.17 2.93
CA MET A 78 9.71 -8.85 3.39
C MET A 78 8.89 -8.91 4.69
N GLN A 79 8.36 -10.08 5.08
CA GLN A 79 7.72 -10.27 6.39
C GLN A 79 8.61 -9.85 7.57
N ALA A 80 9.93 -9.91 7.41
CA ALA A 80 10.89 -9.49 8.42
C ALA A 80 10.74 -8.02 8.84
N TYR A 81 10.10 -7.17 8.03
CA TYR A 81 9.86 -5.75 8.33
C TYR A 81 8.46 -5.46 8.88
N VAL A 82 7.62 -6.48 9.10
CA VAL A 82 6.32 -6.31 9.76
C VAL A 82 6.54 -5.80 11.18
N GLY A 83 5.86 -4.72 11.54
CA GLY A 83 6.03 -4.01 12.81
C GLY A 83 7.15 -2.97 12.81
N GLN A 84 8.00 -2.91 11.77
CA GLN A 84 9.03 -1.88 11.60
C GLN A 84 8.63 -0.90 10.48
N LEU A 85 8.44 -1.38 9.25
CA LEU A 85 8.07 -0.52 8.11
C LEU A 85 6.56 -0.38 7.93
N TYR A 86 5.82 -1.42 8.26
CA TYR A 86 4.38 -1.49 8.09
C TYR A 86 3.77 -2.42 9.12
N ARG A 87 2.53 -2.13 9.54
CA ARG A 87 1.82 -2.92 10.56
C ARG A 87 1.42 -4.31 10.06
N ALA A 88 1.14 -4.42 8.77
CA ALA A 88 0.77 -5.68 8.13
C ALA A 88 1.25 -5.70 6.68
N LEU A 89 1.52 -6.91 6.18
CA LEU A 89 1.86 -7.14 4.79
C LEU A 89 0.65 -7.77 4.07
N PRO A 90 -0.20 -6.98 3.38
CA PRO A 90 -1.33 -7.53 2.65
C PRO A 90 -0.84 -8.45 1.52
N ALA A 91 -1.61 -9.47 1.14
CA ALA A 91 -1.21 -10.40 0.08
C ALA A 91 -1.26 -9.79 -1.35
N HIS A 92 -2.20 -8.86 -1.60
CA HIS A 92 -2.54 -8.42 -2.96
C HIS A 92 -2.53 -6.90 -3.20
N ALA A 93 -1.96 -6.10 -2.30
CA ALA A 93 -1.86 -4.64 -2.46
C ALA A 93 -0.41 -4.19 -2.73
N GLN A 94 -0.20 -2.93 -3.11
CA GLN A 94 1.14 -2.32 -2.98
C GLN A 94 1.40 -2.08 -1.49
N VAL A 95 2.67 -2.15 -1.08
CA VAL A 95 3.08 -1.94 0.31
C VAL A 95 4.08 -0.80 0.32
N SER A 96 3.85 0.19 1.19
CA SER A 96 4.80 1.28 1.40
C SER A 96 6.18 0.73 1.70
N TRP A 97 7.20 1.41 1.19
CA TRP A 97 8.61 1.09 1.33
C TRP A 97 9.11 -0.15 0.59
N VAL A 98 8.27 -0.93 -0.07
CA VAL A 98 8.70 -2.13 -0.80
C VAL A 98 8.68 -1.88 -2.31
N THR A 99 9.85 -1.88 -2.94
CA THR A 99 9.95 -1.81 -4.39
C THR A 99 9.27 -3.04 -5.02
N PRO A 100 8.33 -2.85 -5.95
CA PRO A 100 7.64 -3.96 -6.60
C PRO A 100 8.59 -4.70 -7.54
N LEU A 101 8.63 -6.03 -7.45
CA LEU A 101 9.26 -6.84 -8.49
C LEU A 101 8.30 -7.02 -9.67
N HIS A 102 8.86 -6.98 -10.87
CA HIS A 102 8.06 -7.05 -12.09
C HIS A 102 7.52 -8.46 -12.33
N ARG A 103 6.19 -8.62 -12.42
CA ARG A 103 5.57 -9.84 -13.00
C ARG A 103 5.87 -9.84 -14.49
N GLN A 104 6.37 -10.95 -15.03
CA GLN A 104 6.54 -11.08 -16.48
C GLN A 104 5.24 -10.68 -17.21
N GLY A 105 5.31 -9.67 -18.09
CA GLY A 105 4.26 -9.42 -19.07
C GLY A 105 3.82 -7.97 -19.30
N TYR A 106 3.82 -7.07 -18.31
CA TYR A 106 3.02 -5.83 -18.46
C TYR A 106 3.76 -4.48 -18.46
N LEU A 107 5.00 -4.33 -17.99
CA LEU A 107 5.74 -3.05 -18.08
C LEU A 107 7.26 -3.30 -18.19
N ARG A 108 7.78 -3.30 -19.42
CA ARG A 108 9.23 -3.45 -19.73
C ARG A 108 10.13 -2.30 -19.22
N ARG A 109 9.68 -1.47 -18.27
CA ARG A 109 10.33 -0.20 -17.87
C ARG A 109 10.41 0.06 -16.36
N ALA A 110 10.03 -0.89 -15.50
CA ALA A 110 10.12 -0.70 -14.04
C ALA A 110 11.57 -0.89 -13.53
N PRO A 111 12.00 -0.14 -12.50
CA PRO A 111 13.35 -0.25 -11.93
C PRO A 111 13.61 -1.68 -11.40
N GLY A 112 14.84 -2.15 -11.57
CA GLY A 112 15.30 -3.45 -11.06
C GLY A 112 15.50 -3.42 -9.53
N LEU A 113 16.04 -4.52 -9.00
CA LEU A 113 16.65 -4.50 -7.68
C LEU A 113 17.77 -3.46 -7.66
N VAL A 114 18.08 -2.91 -6.49
CA VAL A 114 19.30 -2.12 -6.32
C VAL A 114 20.45 -3.00 -5.81
N TRP A 115 21.70 -2.55 -5.96
CA TRP A 115 22.84 -3.23 -5.36
C TRP A 115 23.97 -2.28 -4.98
N CYS A 116 24.83 -2.72 -4.06
CA CYS A 116 26.10 -2.08 -3.77
C CYS A 116 27.24 -2.85 -4.48
N PRO A 117 28.04 -2.20 -5.34
CA PRO A 117 29.17 -2.87 -6.01
C PRO A 117 30.20 -3.44 -5.04
N VAL A 118 30.40 -2.81 -3.88
CA VAL A 118 31.36 -3.25 -2.86
C VAL A 118 30.82 -4.46 -2.09
N CYS A 119 29.55 -4.42 -1.65
CA CYS A 119 28.89 -5.58 -1.03
C CYS A 119 28.95 -6.82 -1.93
N LEU A 120 28.67 -6.68 -3.24
CA LEU A 120 28.77 -7.81 -4.17
C LEU A 120 30.20 -8.33 -4.32
N LYS A 121 31.20 -7.45 -4.20
CA LYS A 121 32.62 -7.82 -4.25
C LYS A 121 33.00 -8.70 -3.06
N GLU A 122 32.53 -8.34 -1.87
CA GLU A 122 32.82 -9.04 -0.61
C GLU A 122 32.01 -10.33 -0.48
N HIS A 123 30.68 -10.21 -0.61
CA HIS A 123 29.73 -11.29 -0.41
C HIS A 123 28.65 -11.27 -1.50
N PRO A 124 28.75 -12.17 -2.52
CA PRO A 124 27.85 -12.15 -3.67
C PRO A 124 26.51 -12.78 -3.29
N TYR A 125 25.63 -12.00 -2.68
CA TYR A 125 24.23 -12.32 -2.45
C TYR A 125 23.38 -11.05 -2.49
N VAL A 126 22.07 -11.20 -2.72
CA VAL A 126 21.15 -10.06 -2.76
C VAL A 126 20.58 -9.82 -1.38
N ARG A 127 20.77 -8.59 -0.88
CA ARG A 127 20.32 -8.19 0.45
C ARG A 127 18.85 -7.78 0.47
N ARG A 128 18.16 -8.08 1.56
CA ARG A 128 16.75 -7.78 1.81
C ARG A 128 16.48 -6.29 1.81
N HIS A 129 17.40 -5.49 2.37
CA HIS A 129 17.26 -4.03 2.35
C HIS A 129 17.34 -3.42 0.93
N TRP A 130 17.85 -4.13 -0.08
CA TRP A 130 17.87 -3.65 -1.48
C TRP A 130 16.49 -3.70 -2.13
N ARG A 131 15.49 -4.29 -1.46
CA ARG A 131 14.07 -4.17 -1.84
C ARG A 131 13.41 -2.92 -1.30
N LEU A 132 14.08 -2.13 -0.45
CA LEU A 132 13.47 -1.01 0.22
C LEU A 132 13.59 0.29 -0.58
N SER A 133 12.47 0.98 -0.82
CA SER A 133 12.47 2.27 -1.51
C SER A 133 13.11 3.39 -0.66
N CYS A 134 13.20 3.20 0.67
CA CYS A 134 13.93 4.05 1.61
C CYS A 134 15.44 3.80 1.67
N ALA A 135 15.98 2.82 0.95
CA ALA A 135 17.40 2.46 1.00
C ALA A 135 18.10 2.66 -0.35
N PRO A 136 18.34 3.90 -0.82
CA PRO A 136 19.07 4.14 -2.06
C PRO A 136 20.60 4.28 -1.88
N VAL A 137 21.09 4.18 -0.64
CA VAL A 137 22.51 4.29 -0.26
C VAL A 137 22.91 3.09 0.58
N CYS A 138 24.12 2.56 0.35
CA CYS A 138 24.73 1.59 1.24
C CYS A 138 25.34 2.32 2.44
N ALA A 139 24.79 2.11 3.65
CA ALA A 139 25.35 2.72 4.86
C ALA A 139 26.69 2.11 5.31
N GLU A 140 26.92 0.85 4.94
CA GLU A 140 28.14 0.09 5.23
C GLU A 140 29.33 0.65 4.45
N HIS A 141 29.21 0.75 3.12
CA HIS A 141 30.29 1.22 2.25
C HIS A 141 30.23 2.70 1.90
N GLY A 142 29.16 3.40 2.28
CA GLY A 142 29.02 4.84 2.02
C GLY A 142 28.85 5.20 0.54
N VAL A 143 28.32 4.27 -0.27
CA VAL A 143 28.15 4.44 -1.72
C VAL A 143 26.68 4.45 -2.13
N LEU A 144 26.40 5.11 -3.25
CA LEU A 144 25.09 5.11 -3.89
C LEU A 144 24.77 3.71 -4.46
N LEU A 145 23.57 3.18 -4.19
CA LEU A 145 23.16 1.87 -4.73
C LEU A 145 22.72 1.96 -6.19
N GLU A 146 23.20 1.09 -7.05
CA GLU A 146 22.90 1.10 -8.50
C GLU A 146 21.67 0.25 -8.82
N GLU A 147 20.98 0.51 -9.93
CA GLU A 147 19.76 -0.24 -10.33
C GLU A 147 19.80 -0.80 -11.77
N ALA A 148 20.79 -0.38 -12.56
CA ALA A 148 20.97 -0.78 -13.95
C ALA A 148 22.44 -0.93 -14.31
N CYS A 149 22.75 -1.95 -15.12
CA CYS A 149 24.10 -2.26 -15.57
C CYS A 149 24.75 -1.03 -16.25
N PRO A 150 25.99 -0.65 -15.89
CA PRO A 150 26.65 0.51 -16.49
C PRO A 150 26.97 0.31 -17.99
N HIS A 151 27.16 -0.93 -18.43
CA HIS A 151 27.45 -1.25 -19.83
C HIS A 151 26.20 -1.31 -20.74
N CYS A 152 25.14 -2.04 -20.34
CA CYS A 152 23.98 -2.27 -21.22
C CYS A 152 22.67 -1.63 -20.73
N ALA A 153 22.68 -0.91 -19.61
CA ALA A 153 21.52 -0.32 -18.95
C ALA A 153 20.39 -1.30 -18.58
N ALA A 154 20.62 -2.62 -18.67
CA ALA A 154 19.64 -3.60 -18.23
C ALA A 154 19.46 -3.54 -16.70
N PRO A 155 18.22 -3.69 -16.19
CA PRO A 155 17.96 -3.67 -14.75
C PRO A 155 18.69 -4.82 -14.05
N PHE A 156 19.12 -4.59 -12.81
CA PHE A 156 19.68 -5.66 -12.00
C PHE A 156 18.60 -6.67 -11.62
N ALA A 157 18.72 -7.87 -12.21
CA ALA A 157 17.73 -8.93 -12.14
C ALA A 157 18.42 -10.31 -12.08
N PRO A 158 19.12 -10.64 -10.98
CA PRO A 158 19.95 -11.85 -10.86
C PRO A 158 19.17 -13.15 -11.14
N LEU A 159 17.88 -13.20 -10.80
CA LEU A 159 17.01 -14.35 -11.12
C LEU A 159 16.94 -14.71 -12.61
N ARG A 160 17.25 -13.78 -13.52
CA ARG A 160 17.25 -14.04 -14.97
C ARG A 160 18.40 -14.92 -15.43
N HIS A 161 19.46 -15.08 -14.62
CA HIS A 161 20.54 -16.02 -14.91
C HIS A 161 20.02 -17.46 -15.03
N ASP A 162 19.11 -17.86 -14.13
CA ASP A 162 18.56 -19.23 -14.11
C ASP A 162 17.16 -19.35 -14.72
N LEU A 163 16.32 -18.32 -14.62
CA LEU A 163 14.92 -18.36 -15.06
C LEU A 163 14.69 -17.74 -16.46
N GLY A 164 15.72 -17.16 -17.08
CA GLY A 164 15.66 -16.52 -18.39
C GLY A 164 16.07 -17.43 -19.56
N LYS A 165 16.39 -16.83 -20.72
CA LYS A 165 17.05 -17.52 -21.85
C LYS A 165 18.54 -17.79 -21.58
N GLY A 166 18.93 -17.93 -20.31
CA GLY A 166 20.31 -17.97 -19.86
C GLY A 166 21.10 -19.09 -20.55
N ARG A 167 22.22 -18.70 -21.16
CA ARG A 167 23.27 -19.63 -21.59
C ARG A 167 23.96 -20.16 -20.31
N HIS A 168 24.24 -21.45 -20.25
CA HIS A 168 25.18 -22.07 -19.29
C HIS A 168 24.86 -21.82 -17.80
N TRP A 169 23.79 -22.42 -17.26
CA TRP A 169 23.40 -22.36 -15.84
C TRP A 169 24.41 -23.00 -14.85
N ILE A 170 25.48 -23.62 -15.35
CA ILE A 170 26.57 -24.18 -14.55
C ILE A 170 27.80 -23.30 -14.75
N HIS A 171 27.90 -22.24 -13.96
CA HIS A 171 29.12 -21.45 -13.80
C HIS A 171 29.82 -21.84 -12.49
N ALA A 172 31.15 -21.79 -12.47
CA ALA A 172 31.93 -22.02 -11.25
C ALA A 172 31.60 -20.98 -10.15
N ASP A 173 31.32 -19.74 -10.55
CA ASP A 173 30.97 -18.63 -9.66
C ASP A 173 29.46 -18.40 -9.57
N LEU A 174 29.00 -17.91 -8.41
CA LEU A 174 27.64 -17.42 -8.24
C LEU A 174 27.37 -16.23 -9.17
N PRO A 175 26.23 -16.19 -9.87
CA PRO A 175 26.04 -15.26 -10.98
C PRO A 175 25.66 -13.84 -10.55
N PHE A 176 25.53 -13.56 -9.24
CA PHE A 176 25.12 -12.25 -8.71
C PHE A 176 26.02 -11.08 -9.12
N ARG A 177 27.31 -11.36 -9.37
CA ARG A 177 28.30 -10.34 -9.78
C ARG A 177 28.22 -9.96 -11.25
N HIS A 178 27.39 -10.64 -12.03
CA HIS A 178 27.35 -10.46 -13.48
C HIS A 178 25.99 -9.96 -13.93
N CYS A 179 25.97 -9.11 -14.95
CA CYS A 179 24.74 -8.70 -15.60
C CYS A 179 24.08 -9.90 -16.29
N SER A 180 22.81 -10.16 -15.98
CA SER A 180 22.02 -11.25 -16.59
C SER A 180 21.72 -11.06 -18.09
N THR A 181 22.10 -9.92 -18.66
CA THR A 181 21.85 -9.58 -20.07
C THR A 181 23.14 -9.61 -20.88
N CYS A 182 24.18 -8.88 -20.45
CA CYS A 182 25.44 -8.76 -21.20
C CYS A 182 26.65 -9.46 -20.57
N GLY A 183 26.52 -9.97 -19.33
CA GLY A 183 27.64 -10.64 -18.63
C GLY A 183 28.66 -9.72 -17.97
N GLU A 184 28.53 -8.39 -18.12
CA GLU A 184 29.44 -7.41 -17.49
C GLU A 184 29.49 -7.57 -15.98
N ARG A 185 30.67 -7.33 -15.37
CA ARG A 185 30.81 -7.37 -13.92
C ARG A 185 30.13 -6.15 -13.27
N LEU A 186 29.42 -6.40 -12.18
CA LEU A 186 28.65 -5.41 -11.42
C LEU A 186 29.29 -5.06 -10.08
N ASP A 187 30.33 -5.79 -9.66
CA ASP A 187 31.09 -5.50 -8.46
C ASP A 187 32.21 -4.47 -8.73
N GLY A 188 32.59 -3.69 -7.71
CA GLY A 188 33.48 -2.55 -7.89
C GLY A 188 33.58 -1.64 -6.68
N SER A 189 34.10 -0.42 -6.84
CA SER A 189 34.25 0.57 -5.77
C SER A 189 32.97 1.37 -5.48
N GLY A 190 32.03 1.44 -6.43
CA GLY A 190 30.82 2.25 -6.33
C GLY A 190 31.08 3.77 -6.38
N THR A 191 30.00 4.55 -6.44
CA THR A 191 30.05 6.02 -6.39
C THR A 191 29.80 6.49 -4.95
N PRO A 192 30.70 7.29 -4.33
CA PRO A 192 30.49 7.80 -2.97
C PRO A 192 29.17 8.58 -2.82
N ALA A 193 28.46 8.36 -1.72
CA ALA A 193 27.23 9.07 -1.40
C ALA A 193 27.54 10.45 -0.79
N PRO A 194 26.71 11.48 -1.06
CA PRO A 194 26.80 12.75 -0.33
C PRO A 194 26.65 12.54 1.18
N ALA A 195 27.45 13.24 1.99
CA ALA A 195 27.51 13.05 3.44
C ALA A 195 26.14 13.19 4.13
N SER A 196 25.32 14.16 3.70
CA SER A 196 23.96 14.37 4.23
C SER A 196 23.03 13.19 3.93
N LEU A 197 23.10 12.63 2.73
CA LEU A 197 22.29 11.47 2.34
C LEU A 197 22.76 10.19 3.05
N LEU A 198 24.07 10.02 3.24
CA LEU A 198 24.63 8.91 4.02
C LEU A 198 24.21 9.00 5.50
N ALA A 199 24.26 10.20 6.10
CA ALA A 199 23.80 10.41 7.46
C ALA A 199 22.30 10.10 7.61
N ALA A 200 21.50 10.54 6.64
CA ALA A 200 20.08 10.21 6.57
C ALA A 200 19.84 8.70 6.44
N GLN A 201 20.60 7.99 5.59
CA GLN A 201 20.49 6.53 5.45
C GLN A 201 20.80 5.83 6.77
N ARG A 202 21.88 6.23 7.46
CA ARG A 202 22.24 5.66 8.77
C ARG A 202 21.17 5.89 9.83
N TRP A 203 20.53 7.06 9.82
CA TRP A 203 19.40 7.35 10.71
C TRP A 203 18.19 6.43 10.43
N LEU A 204 17.86 6.22 9.15
CA LEU A 204 16.80 5.28 8.76
C LEU A 204 17.13 3.83 9.14
N ASP A 205 18.36 3.38 8.86
CA ASP A 205 18.80 2.01 9.17
C ASP A 205 18.80 1.75 10.68
N THR A 206 19.22 2.74 11.48
CA THR A 206 19.15 2.66 12.95
C THR A 206 17.71 2.53 13.43
N GLY A 207 16.79 3.33 12.87
CA GLY A 207 15.36 3.22 13.18
C GLY A 207 14.78 1.85 12.82
N LEU A 208 15.18 1.28 11.67
CA LEU A 208 14.74 -0.06 11.23
C LEU A 208 15.25 -1.19 12.11
N ALA A 209 16.44 -1.06 12.69
CA ALA A 209 16.97 -2.06 13.60
C ALA A 209 16.16 -2.16 14.91
N GLY A 210 15.44 -1.09 15.28
CA GLY A 210 14.64 -1.00 16.49
C GLY A 210 13.12 -1.02 16.27
N ARG A 211 12.37 -0.98 17.38
CA ARG A 211 10.91 -0.73 17.38
C ARG A 211 10.55 0.72 17.69
N GLU A 212 11.54 1.50 18.10
CA GLU A 212 11.44 2.91 18.41
C GLU A 212 12.57 3.64 17.69
N MET A 213 12.24 4.81 17.15
CA MET A 213 13.14 5.70 16.44
C MET A 213 13.14 7.05 17.15
N THR A 214 14.32 7.58 17.42
CA THR A 214 14.46 8.98 17.86
C THR A 214 14.18 9.89 16.68
N TRP A 215 13.09 10.65 16.75
CA TRP A 215 12.76 11.66 15.77
C TRP A 215 13.71 12.87 15.92
N PRO A 216 13.91 13.71 14.89
CA PRO A 216 14.92 14.77 14.95
C PRO A 216 14.71 15.84 16.03
N ASP A 217 13.50 15.97 16.58
CA ASP A 217 13.23 16.84 17.75
C ASP A 217 13.48 16.16 19.11
N GLY A 218 14.11 14.98 19.09
CA GLY A 218 14.50 14.19 20.26
C GLY A 218 13.41 13.26 20.80
N ARG A 219 12.17 13.34 20.31
CA ARG A 219 11.09 12.49 20.84
C ARG A 219 11.24 11.03 20.39
N PRO A 220 10.90 10.05 21.24
CA PRO A 220 10.74 8.67 20.81
C PRO A 220 9.48 8.51 19.97
N VAL A 221 9.56 7.80 18.85
CA VAL A 221 8.42 7.47 17.98
C VAL A 221 8.50 6.00 17.62
N ALA A 222 7.37 5.28 17.65
CA ALA A 222 7.33 3.91 17.14
C ALA A 222 7.83 3.87 15.69
N THR A 223 8.76 2.95 15.38
CA THR A 223 9.43 2.88 14.06
C THR A 223 8.40 2.88 12.92
N VAL A 224 7.33 2.11 13.05
CA VAL A 224 6.26 2.03 12.05
C VAL A 224 5.55 3.36 11.80
N ASP A 225 5.36 4.18 12.83
CA ASP A 225 4.71 5.48 12.70
C ASP A 225 5.67 6.51 12.09
N ALA A 226 6.97 6.44 12.44
CA ALA A 226 8.01 7.27 11.84
C ALA A 226 8.14 7.00 10.33
N PHE A 227 8.23 5.73 9.92
CA PHE A 227 8.29 5.35 8.52
C PHE A 227 6.98 5.67 7.77
N ALA A 228 5.81 5.55 8.39
CA ALA A 228 4.56 5.98 7.77
C ALA A 228 4.53 7.51 7.54
N ALA A 229 4.99 8.30 8.50
CA ALA A 229 5.11 9.74 8.37
C ALA A 229 6.10 10.15 7.27
N LEU A 230 7.28 9.53 7.22
CA LEU A 230 8.27 9.77 6.17
C LEU A 230 7.73 9.42 4.78
N HIS A 231 6.93 8.36 4.65
CA HIS A 231 6.33 7.95 3.37
C HIS A 231 5.33 9.01 2.90
N GLN A 232 4.50 9.48 3.83
CA GLN A 232 3.54 10.53 3.57
C GLN A 232 4.25 11.85 3.18
N LEU A 233 5.34 12.21 3.84
CA LEU A 233 6.15 13.37 3.47
C LEU A 233 6.78 13.21 2.08
N ALA A 234 7.21 12.00 1.70
CA ALA A 234 7.72 11.72 0.34
C ALA A 234 6.67 12.00 -0.76
N LEU A 235 5.38 11.80 -0.46
CA LEU A 235 4.28 12.19 -1.35
C LEU A 235 4.05 13.71 -1.37
N VAL A 236 4.24 14.37 -0.22
CA VAL A 236 3.96 15.80 -0.05
C VAL A 236 5.05 16.69 -0.66
N VAL A 237 6.33 16.34 -0.55
CA VAL A 237 7.45 17.10 -1.14
C VAL A 237 7.42 17.19 -2.66
N ARG A 238 6.59 16.37 -3.31
CA ARG A 238 6.36 16.36 -4.76
C ARG A 238 5.28 17.33 -5.22
N ARG A 239 4.51 17.91 -4.31
CA ARG A 239 3.42 18.83 -4.66
C ARG A 239 4.02 20.10 -5.26
N PRO A 240 3.52 20.61 -6.41
CA PRO A 240 4.20 21.66 -7.16
C PRO A 240 4.62 22.87 -6.34
N GLY A 241 3.75 23.36 -5.45
CA GLY A 241 4.06 24.51 -4.58
C GLY A 241 5.23 24.24 -3.64
N LEU A 242 5.23 23.10 -2.93
CA LEU A 242 6.30 22.74 -2.01
C LEU A 242 7.59 22.34 -2.75
N ALA A 243 7.46 21.62 -3.86
CA ALA A 243 8.58 21.26 -4.72
C ALA A 243 9.34 22.51 -5.19
N ALA A 244 8.63 23.58 -5.59
CA ALA A 244 9.25 24.84 -5.99
C ALA A 244 9.94 25.59 -4.83
N GLN A 245 9.46 25.44 -3.59
CA GLN A 245 10.21 25.97 -2.43
C GLN A 245 11.50 25.17 -2.21
N LEU A 246 11.41 23.84 -2.24
CA LEU A 246 12.58 22.95 -2.03
C LEU A 246 13.63 23.12 -3.13
N ASP A 247 13.21 23.42 -4.36
CA ASP A 247 14.11 23.78 -5.47
C ASP A 247 14.89 25.07 -5.14
N ARG A 248 14.26 26.06 -4.50
CA ARG A 248 14.92 27.31 -4.08
C ARG A 248 15.89 27.13 -2.91
N GLU A 249 15.65 26.14 -2.06
CA GLU A 249 16.59 25.70 -1.02
C GLU A 249 17.79 24.90 -1.61
N GLY A 250 17.85 24.71 -2.93
CA GLY A 250 18.95 24.00 -3.60
C GLY A 250 18.91 22.48 -3.46
N LEU A 251 17.76 21.91 -3.09
CA LEU A 251 17.64 20.46 -2.88
C LEU A 251 17.49 19.70 -4.21
N PRO A 252 18.09 18.50 -4.32
CA PRO A 252 18.10 17.72 -5.56
C PRO A 252 16.68 17.44 -6.03
N ARG A 253 16.45 17.56 -7.34
CA ARG A 253 15.14 17.38 -7.97
C ARG A 253 15.02 16.01 -8.63
N PRO A 254 13.90 15.28 -8.45
CA PRO A 254 13.65 14.09 -9.25
C PRO A 254 13.50 14.47 -10.73
N VAL A 255 14.22 13.75 -11.59
CA VAL A 255 14.36 14.00 -13.02
C VAL A 255 13.35 13.19 -13.83
N GLY A 256 12.93 12.02 -13.34
CA GLY A 256 12.02 11.13 -14.05
C GLY A 256 10.71 11.81 -14.42
N LYS A 257 10.38 11.82 -15.72
CA LYS A 257 9.04 12.15 -16.19
C LYS A 257 8.12 10.99 -15.83
N LEU A 258 7.01 11.31 -15.19
CA LEU A 258 6.10 10.32 -14.66
C LEU A 258 4.79 10.38 -15.41
N ASP A 259 4.47 9.30 -16.13
CA ASP A 259 3.29 9.20 -16.98
C ASP A 259 1.97 9.00 -16.19
N ARG A 260 2.04 8.90 -14.84
CA ARG A 260 0.88 8.56 -13.99
C ARG A 260 0.74 9.49 -12.78
N PRO A 261 -0.50 9.93 -12.45
CA PRO A 261 -0.74 10.91 -11.38
C PRO A 261 -0.66 10.35 -9.94
N ASN A 262 -0.76 9.02 -9.75
CA ASN A 262 -0.87 8.39 -8.43
C ASN A 262 0.38 7.60 -7.99
N LEU A 263 1.55 7.95 -8.50
CA LEU A 263 2.77 7.19 -8.19
C LEU A 263 3.22 7.42 -6.76
N THR A 264 3.69 6.34 -6.14
CA THR A 264 4.31 6.30 -4.82
C THR A 264 5.83 6.35 -4.94
N LEU A 265 6.58 6.42 -3.84
CA LEU A 265 8.04 6.45 -3.88
C LEU A 265 8.63 5.19 -4.52
N GLU A 266 7.94 4.05 -4.34
CA GLU A 266 8.33 2.72 -4.79
C GLU A 266 8.39 2.60 -6.31
N ASP A 267 7.69 3.47 -7.03
CA ASP A 267 7.61 3.46 -8.50
C ASP A 267 8.76 4.23 -9.18
N HIS A 268 9.59 4.94 -8.39
CA HIS A 268 10.69 5.77 -8.91
C HIS A 268 11.99 4.99 -9.07
N GLY A 269 12.77 5.37 -10.07
CA GLY A 269 14.17 4.95 -10.18
C GLY A 269 15.00 5.39 -8.97
N VAL A 270 16.13 4.74 -8.74
CA VAL A 270 16.96 4.94 -7.55
C VAL A 270 17.47 6.38 -7.45
N ALA A 271 17.77 7.03 -8.59
CA ALA A 271 18.19 8.42 -8.61
C ALA A 271 17.11 9.37 -8.07
N ASP A 272 15.86 9.18 -8.50
CA ASP A 272 14.72 9.97 -8.04
C ASP A 272 14.38 9.66 -6.57
N ARG A 273 14.51 8.39 -6.14
CA ARG A 273 14.38 8.00 -4.73
C ARG A 273 15.39 8.74 -3.85
N ARG A 274 16.66 8.89 -4.29
CA ARG A 274 17.68 9.68 -3.58
C ARG A 274 17.27 11.15 -3.45
N ALA A 275 16.80 11.76 -4.54
CA ALA A 275 16.38 13.16 -4.54
C ALA A 275 15.19 13.40 -3.59
N LEU A 276 14.20 12.50 -3.61
CA LEU A 276 13.04 12.57 -2.74
C LEU A 276 13.43 12.36 -1.26
N LEU A 277 14.28 11.38 -0.96
CA LEU A 277 14.76 11.17 0.40
C LEU A 277 15.60 12.32 0.92
N ALA A 278 16.46 12.92 0.09
CA ALA A 278 17.19 14.12 0.47
C ALA A 278 16.25 15.27 0.87
N ARG A 279 15.16 15.48 0.11
CA ARG A 279 14.13 16.48 0.44
C ARG A 279 13.41 16.16 1.75
N VAL A 280 12.95 14.92 1.92
CA VAL A 280 12.20 14.50 3.11
C VAL A 280 13.07 14.59 4.35
N THR A 281 14.31 14.10 4.28
CA THR A 281 15.22 14.06 5.43
C THR A 281 15.69 15.45 5.82
N TRP A 282 15.98 16.32 4.84
CA TRP A 282 16.21 17.74 5.11
C TRP A 282 15.01 18.40 5.78
N LEU A 283 13.79 18.12 5.32
CA LEU A 283 12.58 18.71 5.91
C LEU A 283 12.40 18.33 7.39
N VAL A 284 12.69 17.07 7.75
CA VAL A 284 12.49 16.58 9.12
C VAL A 284 13.66 16.89 10.06
N GLN A 285 14.86 17.19 9.57
CA GLN A 285 16.02 17.54 10.42
C GLN A 285 15.74 18.70 11.37
N GLU A 286 14.90 19.65 10.98
CA GLU A 286 14.41 20.73 11.85
C GLU A 286 12.88 20.64 11.98
N TRP A 287 12.39 19.46 12.36
CA TRP A 287 10.96 19.22 12.52
C TRP A 287 10.37 19.99 13.70
N PRO A 288 9.17 20.62 13.57
CA PRO A 288 8.38 20.83 12.34
C PRO A 288 8.69 22.16 11.63
N ALA A 289 9.66 22.94 12.10
CA ALA A 289 9.93 24.32 11.70
C ALA A 289 10.09 24.51 10.19
N ARG A 290 10.93 23.70 9.51
CA ARG A 290 11.13 23.80 8.04
C ARG A 290 9.84 23.56 7.27
N LEU A 291 9.05 22.55 7.65
CA LEU A 291 7.76 22.28 7.00
C LEU A 291 6.79 23.46 7.14
N LEU A 292 6.66 24.01 8.36
CA LEU A 292 5.74 25.11 8.64
C LEU A 292 6.17 26.40 7.92
N ALA A 293 7.48 26.70 7.89
CA ALA A 293 8.03 27.87 7.20
C ALA A 293 7.75 27.83 5.69
N LEU A 294 7.89 26.65 5.06
CA LEU A 294 7.64 26.49 3.64
C LEU A 294 6.15 26.36 3.28
N ALA A 295 5.30 26.01 4.24
CA ALA A 295 3.89 25.68 3.97
C ALA A 295 3.08 26.85 3.41
N GLY A 296 3.22 28.05 3.98
CA GLY A 296 2.51 29.25 3.53
C GLY A 296 2.84 29.61 2.07
N PRO A 297 4.12 29.88 1.74
CA PRO A 297 4.56 30.15 0.37
C PRO A 297 4.27 29.01 -0.62
N ALA A 298 4.19 27.76 -0.15
CA ALA A 298 3.85 26.60 -0.97
C ALA A 298 2.34 26.40 -1.19
N GLY A 299 1.48 27.14 -0.49
CA GLY A 299 0.03 26.87 -0.46
C GLY A 299 -0.31 25.50 0.11
N LEU A 300 0.54 24.97 1.01
CA LEU A 300 0.34 23.67 1.62
C LEU A 300 -0.72 23.75 2.72
N THR A 301 -1.66 22.82 2.71
CA THR A 301 -2.76 22.73 3.67
C THR A 301 -2.70 21.41 4.44
N ARG A 302 -3.55 21.21 5.46
CA ARG A 302 -3.67 19.93 6.19
C ARG A 302 -3.95 18.74 5.27
N ARG A 303 -4.80 18.92 4.25
CA ARG A 303 -5.32 17.81 3.44
C ARG A 303 -4.22 16.97 2.78
N PRO A 304 -3.22 17.54 2.09
CA PRO A 304 -2.09 16.78 1.57
C PRO A 304 -1.31 15.96 2.60
N LEU A 305 -1.20 16.39 3.86
CA LEU A 305 -0.53 15.62 4.91
C LEU A 305 -1.38 14.44 5.40
N MET A 306 -2.71 14.57 5.39
CA MET A 306 -3.64 13.58 5.95
C MET A 306 -4.33 12.69 4.90
N ALA A 307 -4.14 12.96 3.61
CA ALA A 307 -4.93 12.32 2.54
C ALA A 307 -4.74 10.80 2.50
N ASN A 308 -3.49 10.33 2.61
CA ASN A 308 -3.12 8.92 2.53
C ASN A 308 -2.57 8.38 3.87
N PHE A 309 -2.83 9.09 4.97
CA PHE A 309 -2.34 8.74 6.30
C PHE A 309 -3.49 8.76 7.32
N PRO A 310 -4.48 7.85 7.21
CA PRO A 310 -5.67 7.86 8.06
C PRO A 310 -5.37 7.54 9.53
N ASP A 311 -4.33 6.75 9.80
CA ASP A 311 -3.89 6.38 11.15
C ASP A 311 -2.64 7.19 11.55
N ALA A 312 -2.64 8.49 11.21
CA ALA A 312 -1.53 9.38 11.54
C ALA A 312 -1.36 9.49 13.07
N PRO A 313 -0.12 9.41 13.59
CA PRO A 313 0.13 9.55 15.02
C PRO A 313 -0.15 10.99 15.46
N ALA A 314 -0.56 11.16 16.73
CA ALA A 314 -0.99 12.45 17.27
C ALA A 314 0.05 13.58 17.09
N TRP A 315 1.34 13.26 17.19
CA TRP A 315 2.42 14.25 17.00
C TRP A 315 2.49 14.79 15.57
N PHE A 316 2.15 13.97 14.57
CA PHE A 316 2.14 14.38 13.16
C PHE A 316 0.85 15.14 12.83
N ASP A 317 -0.29 14.66 13.37
CA ASP A 317 -1.58 15.33 13.21
C ASP A 317 -1.59 16.74 13.83
N GLN A 318 -0.98 16.92 15.01
CA GLN A 318 -0.81 18.24 15.64
C GLN A 318 -0.09 19.25 14.72
N VAL A 319 0.93 18.82 13.99
CA VAL A 319 1.64 19.68 13.02
C VAL A 319 0.76 19.94 11.80
N ALA A 320 0.04 18.94 11.32
CA ALA A 320 -0.89 19.09 10.19
C ALA A 320 -2.05 20.05 10.52
N ASP A 321 -2.53 20.06 11.77
CA ASP A 321 -3.58 20.95 12.27
C ASP A 321 -3.14 22.43 12.28
N GLN A 322 -1.87 22.73 12.51
CA GLN A 322 -1.34 24.10 12.43
C GLN A 322 -1.49 24.68 11.01
N LEU A 323 -1.37 23.84 9.97
CA LEU A 323 -1.59 24.27 8.58
C LEU A 323 -3.07 24.50 8.23
N HIS A 324 -4.00 23.97 9.04
CA HIS A 324 -5.42 24.28 8.90
C HIS A 324 -5.73 25.67 9.45
N GLN A 325 -5.07 26.05 10.55
CA GLN A 325 -5.25 27.34 11.23
C GLN A 325 -4.70 28.53 10.42
N GLY A 326 -3.64 28.32 9.62
CA GLY A 326 -3.04 29.37 8.78
C GLY A 326 -3.80 29.75 7.50
N ASN A 327 -4.84 28.99 7.11
CA ASN A 327 -5.55 29.18 5.84
C ASN A 327 -6.93 29.86 5.98
N GLY A 328 -7.22 30.53 7.11
CA GLY A 328 -8.48 31.27 7.33
C GLY A 328 -9.75 30.39 7.37
N ARG A 329 -9.62 29.05 7.28
CA ARG A 329 -10.72 28.12 7.45
C ARG A 329 -10.81 27.72 8.92
N ARG A 330 -11.96 28.01 9.56
CA ARG A 330 -12.25 27.59 10.95
C ARG A 330 -11.87 26.12 11.13
N ALA A 331 -11.15 25.81 12.21
CA ALA A 331 -10.97 24.44 12.67
C ALA A 331 -12.33 23.71 12.64
N PRO A 332 -12.41 22.45 12.15
CA PRO A 332 -13.63 21.70 12.29
C PRO A 332 -14.01 21.70 13.77
N VAL A 333 -15.18 22.23 14.09
CA VAL A 333 -15.69 22.24 15.46
C VAL A 333 -15.77 20.78 15.91
N ARG A 334 -14.87 20.39 16.83
CA ARG A 334 -14.90 19.08 17.46
C ARG A 334 -16.08 19.12 18.42
N VAL A 335 -17.21 18.56 18.00
CA VAL A 335 -18.37 18.43 18.87
C VAL A 335 -18.13 17.17 19.71
N PRO A 336 -17.86 17.29 21.01
CA PRO A 336 -17.69 16.11 21.85
C PRO A 336 -18.99 15.29 21.84
N LEU A 337 -18.86 13.98 21.97
CA LEU A 337 -20.01 13.12 22.18
C LEU A 337 -20.54 13.37 23.59
N VAL A 338 -21.83 13.68 23.73
CA VAL A 338 -22.46 13.83 25.05
C VAL A 338 -22.42 12.48 25.74
N ALA A 339 -22.02 12.45 27.01
CA ALA A 339 -21.82 11.22 27.79
C ALA A 339 -23.16 10.61 28.25
N HIS A 340 -24.03 10.25 27.30
CA HIS A 340 -25.28 9.53 27.60
C HIS A 340 -25.03 8.07 27.96
N LEU A 341 -23.94 7.47 27.49
CA LEU A 341 -23.49 6.11 27.80
C LEU A 341 -21.96 6.08 27.94
N SER A 342 -21.47 5.15 28.77
CA SER A 342 -20.05 4.81 28.86
C SER A 342 -19.56 4.08 27.59
N PRO A 343 -18.23 4.06 27.33
CA PRO A 343 -17.67 3.32 26.19
C PRO A 343 -18.03 1.83 26.18
N GLU A 344 -18.12 1.21 27.37
CA GLU A 344 -18.50 -0.20 27.52
C GLU A 344 -19.97 -0.43 27.15
N GLU A 345 -20.86 0.47 27.57
CA GLU A 345 -22.29 0.42 27.23
C GLU A 345 -22.54 0.65 25.73
N LEU A 346 -21.77 1.53 25.08
CA LEU A 346 -21.81 1.72 23.63
C LEU A 346 -21.42 0.43 22.88
N ALA A 347 -20.37 -0.25 23.33
CA ALA A 347 -19.94 -1.52 22.77
C ALA A 347 -20.99 -2.63 22.98
N ALA A 348 -21.63 -2.66 24.16
CA ALA A 348 -22.73 -3.59 24.44
C ALA A 348 -23.94 -3.35 23.53
N ARG A 349 -24.32 -2.08 23.29
CA ARG A 349 -25.38 -1.71 22.33
C ARG A 349 -25.03 -2.08 20.90
N GLN A 350 -23.76 -1.93 20.50
CA GLN A 350 -23.29 -2.38 19.19
C GLN A 350 -23.41 -3.90 19.02
N ALA A 351 -23.02 -4.67 20.04
CA ALA A 351 -23.09 -6.13 20.00
C ALA A 351 -24.54 -6.64 19.96
N GLY A 352 -25.44 -6.02 20.73
CA GLY A 352 -26.86 -6.34 20.82
C GLY A 352 -27.75 -5.77 19.71
N ALA A 353 -27.19 -5.03 18.75
CA ALA A 353 -27.97 -4.39 17.68
C ALA A 353 -28.72 -5.41 16.81
N GLN A 354 -30.02 -5.16 16.58
CA GLN A 354 -30.94 -6.07 15.90
C GLN A 354 -30.93 -5.90 14.37
N SER A 355 -30.35 -4.81 13.87
CA SER A 355 -30.19 -4.57 12.43
C SER A 355 -28.77 -4.14 12.04
N GLU A 356 -28.37 -4.37 10.79
CA GLU A 356 -27.07 -3.92 10.27
C GLU A 356 -26.94 -2.39 10.32
N LEU A 357 -28.04 -1.66 10.06
CA LEU A 357 -28.07 -0.20 10.12
C LEU A 357 -27.81 0.32 11.53
N GLU A 358 -28.46 -0.27 12.52
CA GLU A 358 -28.29 0.05 13.93
C GLU A 358 -26.87 -0.28 14.40
N ARG A 359 -26.37 -1.49 14.09
CA ARG A 359 -25.00 -1.91 14.39
C ARG A 359 -23.98 -0.93 13.82
N ARG A 360 -24.21 -0.43 12.60
CA ARG A 360 -23.36 0.56 11.94
C ARG A 360 -23.40 1.92 12.63
N ARG A 361 -24.56 2.37 13.13
CA ARG A 361 -24.66 3.61 13.90
C ARG A 361 -23.96 3.51 15.25
N TRP A 362 -24.10 2.40 15.97
CA TRP A 362 -23.37 2.17 17.22
C TRP A 362 -21.86 2.07 17.01
N ALA A 363 -21.43 1.42 15.92
CA ALA A 363 -20.01 1.39 15.52
C ALA A 363 -19.45 2.81 15.27
N ILE A 364 -20.24 3.69 14.65
CA ILE A 364 -19.87 5.11 14.47
C ILE A 364 -19.63 5.78 15.83
N LEU A 365 -20.55 5.61 16.79
CA LEU A 365 -20.41 6.22 18.12
C LEU A 365 -19.20 5.68 18.89
N CYS A 366 -18.98 4.36 18.87
CA CYS A 366 -17.80 3.73 19.50
C CYS A 366 -16.49 4.27 18.91
N ALA A 367 -16.41 4.39 17.58
CA ALA A 367 -15.25 4.95 16.91
C ALA A 367 -15.07 6.46 17.20
N TYR A 368 -16.16 7.19 17.36
CA TYR A 368 -16.15 8.63 17.62
C TYR A 368 -15.72 8.98 19.05
N VAL A 369 -16.01 8.13 20.03
CA VAL A 369 -15.47 8.26 21.40
C VAL A 369 -13.94 8.18 21.40
N ALA A 370 -13.37 7.25 20.64
CA ALA A 370 -11.92 7.11 20.53
C ALA A 370 -11.27 8.26 19.72
N CYS A 371 -11.98 8.82 18.75
CA CYS A 371 -11.49 9.92 17.91
C CYS A 371 -12.66 10.81 17.45
N PRO A 372 -12.90 11.97 18.09
CA PRO A 372 -14.03 12.86 17.80
C PRO A 372 -13.82 13.69 16.53
N GLU A 373 -13.43 13.03 15.42
CA GLU A 373 -13.25 13.62 14.10
C GLU A 373 -14.07 12.84 13.06
N GLY A 374 -15.11 13.47 12.51
CA GLY A 374 -16.07 12.78 11.64
C GLY A 374 -15.49 12.25 10.34
N LEU A 375 -14.42 12.85 9.81
CA LEU A 375 -13.73 12.36 8.60
C LEU A 375 -12.93 11.08 8.90
N THR A 376 -12.27 11.03 10.05
CA THR A 376 -11.46 9.89 10.49
C THR A 376 -12.34 8.68 10.76
N VAL A 377 -13.46 8.87 11.46
CA VAL A 377 -14.47 7.83 11.68
C VAL A 377 -15.10 7.35 10.36
N SER A 378 -15.40 8.28 9.44
CA SER A 378 -15.93 7.96 8.11
C SER A 378 -15.00 7.04 7.32
N ARG A 379 -13.69 7.35 7.29
CA ARG A 379 -12.68 6.53 6.62
C ARG A 379 -12.49 5.18 7.28
N ARG A 380 -12.36 5.16 8.62
CA ARG A 380 -12.14 3.93 9.40
C ARG A 380 -13.25 2.91 9.20
N LEU A 381 -14.51 3.36 9.12
CA LEU A 381 -15.67 2.49 9.00
C LEU A 381 -16.19 2.33 7.56
N GLY A 382 -15.59 3.03 6.58
CA GLY A 382 -16.06 3.01 5.19
C GLY A 382 -17.48 3.57 5.01
N VAL A 383 -17.87 4.56 5.82
CA VAL A 383 -19.22 5.15 5.80
C VAL A 383 -19.21 6.61 5.33
N PRO A 384 -20.29 7.14 4.73
CA PRO A 384 -20.36 8.55 4.33
C PRO A 384 -20.19 9.49 5.53
N ARG A 385 -19.41 10.57 5.36
CA ARG A 385 -19.20 11.59 6.41
C ARG A 385 -20.50 12.21 6.92
N GLU A 386 -21.48 12.37 6.04
CA GLU A 386 -22.81 12.88 6.41
C GLU A 386 -23.55 11.93 7.37
N LEU A 387 -23.39 10.62 7.20
CA LEU A 387 -23.96 9.62 8.11
C LEU A 387 -23.33 9.72 9.50
N VAL A 388 -22.01 9.90 9.58
CA VAL A 388 -21.32 10.13 10.87
C VAL A 388 -21.85 11.38 11.55
N THR A 389 -21.92 12.48 10.81
CA THR A 389 -22.40 13.78 11.34
C THR A 389 -23.84 13.68 11.86
N ARG A 390 -24.73 13.04 11.09
CA ARG A 390 -26.12 12.82 11.49
C ARG A 390 -26.25 11.91 12.71
N THR A 391 -25.45 10.85 12.78
CA THR A 391 -25.50 9.88 13.89
C THR A 391 -25.04 10.53 15.20
N VAL A 392 -23.92 11.26 15.16
CA VAL A 392 -23.39 12.00 16.33
C VAL A 392 -24.37 13.08 16.77
N LYS A 393 -24.93 13.84 15.82
CA LYS A 393 -25.94 14.87 16.13
C LYS A 393 -27.19 14.27 16.79
N ALA A 394 -27.75 13.21 16.19
CA ALA A 394 -28.93 12.53 16.73
C ALA A 394 -28.69 11.98 18.14
N TYR A 395 -27.53 11.37 18.38
CA TYR A 395 -27.16 10.87 19.71
C TYR A 395 -26.97 12.00 20.72
N ASN A 396 -26.30 13.09 20.35
CA ASN A 396 -26.09 14.22 21.25
C ASN A 396 -27.41 14.89 21.64
N GLU A 397 -28.35 15.02 20.69
CA GLU A 397 -29.64 15.68 20.90
C GLU A 397 -30.69 14.79 21.59
N GLY A 398 -30.72 13.49 21.28
CA GLY A 398 -31.80 12.58 21.71
C GLY A 398 -31.33 11.30 22.41
N GLY A 399 -30.04 11.19 22.73
CA GLY A 399 -29.47 10.06 23.46
C GLY A 399 -29.56 8.72 22.71
N PRO A 400 -29.48 7.59 23.44
CA PRO A 400 -29.50 6.25 22.86
C PRO A 400 -30.74 5.93 22.02
N GLU A 401 -31.90 6.47 22.40
CA GLU A 401 -33.18 6.22 21.73
C GLU A 401 -33.23 6.82 20.32
N ALA A 402 -32.48 7.90 20.07
CA ALA A 402 -32.39 8.52 18.75
C ALA A 402 -31.61 7.68 17.71
N ILE A 403 -30.92 6.63 18.15
CA ILE A 403 -30.13 5.74 17.28
C ILE A 403 -30.96 4.57 16.75
N ALA A 404 -32.03 4.20 17.46
CA ALA A 404 -32.95 3.16 17.05
C ALA A 404 -33.52 3.44 15.63
N PRO A 405 -33.77 2.40 14.83
CA PRO A 405 -34.42 2.59 13.53
C PRO A 405 -35.83 3.17 13.75
N PRO A 406 -36.25 4.19 12.97
CA PRO A 406 -37.64 4.63 13.00
C PRO A 406 -38.56 3.45 12.61
N PRO A 407 -39.81 3.38 13.11
CA PRO A 407 -40.75 2.35 12.73
C PRO A 407 -40.86 2.31 11.20
N GLN A 408 -40.77 1.11 10.62
CA GLN A 408 -40.77 0.89 9.17
C GLN A 408 -41.95 1.62 8.52
N ARG A 409 -41.68 2.74 7.86
CA ARG A 409 -42.58 3.35 6.89
C ARG A 409 -41.79 3.71 5.65
N VAL A 410 -41.67 2.74 4.73
CA VAL A 410 -41.71 3.03 3.30
C VAL A 410 -42.36 1.85 2.59
N GLN A 411 -43.68 1.85 2.48
CA GLN A 411 -44.35 1.15 1.39
C GLN A 411 -43.92 1.88 0.10
N LYS A 412 -42.87 1.39 -0.58
CA LYS A 412 -42.42 2.00 -1.84
C LYS A 412 -43.48 1.72 -2.90
N ARG A 413 -44.16 2.76 -3.38
CA ARG A 413 -45.14 2.70 -4.48
C ARG A 413 -44.48 2.06 -5.70
N ARG A 414 -45.08 0.98 -6.22
CA ARG A 414 -44.75 0.44 -7.55
C ARG A 414 -44.92 1.53 -8.60
N LEU A 415 -44.02 1.58 -9.59
CA LEU A 415 -44.06 2.59 -10.63
C LEU A 415 -45.20 2.32 -11.64
N LEU A 416 -45.46 1.03 -11.88
CA LEU A 416 -46.53 0.53 -12.73
C LEU A 416 -47.64 -0.11 -11.88
N THR A 417 -48.87 -0.04 -12.35
CA THR A 417 -49.96 -0.88 -11.84
C THR A 417 -49.76 -2.33 -12.27
N LEU A 418 -50.50 -3.28 -11.68
CA LEU A 418 -50.41 -4.68 -12.11
C LEU A 418 -50.85 -4.87 -13.58
N GLU A 419 -51.83 -4.08 -14.02
CA GLU A 419 -52.32 -4.06 -15.41
C GLU A 419 -51.25 -3.52 -16.37
N ASP A 420 -50.52 -2.48 -15.97
CA ASP A 420 -49.39 -1.97 -16.74
C ASP A 420 -48.22 -2.96 -16.80
N GLU A 421 -47.99 -3.74 -15.73
CA GLU A 421 -46.96 -4.78 -15.71
C GLU A 421 -47.27 -5.93 -16.68
N GLU A 422 -48.56 -6.25 -16.89
CA GLU A 422 -49.01 -7.20 -17.91
C GLU A 422 -48.84 -6.64 -19.32
N ALA A 423 -49.29 -5.41 -19.54
CA ALA A 423 -49.11 -4.74 -20.84
C ALA A 423 -47.63 -4.56 -21.21
N LEU A 424 -46.75 -4.33 -20.22
CA LEU A 424 -45.31 -4.30 -20.42
C LEU A 424 -44.78 -5.67 -20.83
N ARG A 425 -45.29 -6.74 -20.21
CA ARG A 425 -44.88 -8.12 -20.52
C ARG A 425 -45.21 -8.45 -21.97
N ASP A 426 -46.43 -8.12 -22.40
CA ASP A 426 -46.89 -8.30 -23.77
C ASP A 426 -46.05 -7.48 -24.75
N PHE A 427 -45.76 -6.22 -24.41
CA PHE A 427 -44.90 -5.34 -25.21
C PHE A 427 -43.48 -5.91 -25.40
N LEU A 428 -42.89 -6.47 -24.34
CA LEU A 428 -41.55 -7.08 -24.36
C LEU A 428 -41.51 -8.44 -25.06
N THR A 429 -42.62 -9.19 -25.09
CA THR A 429 -42.72 -10.45 -25.84
C THR A 429 -43.03 -10.24 -27.33
N GLY A 430 -43.82 -9.22 -27.67
CA GLY A 430 -44.21 -8.92 -29.05
C GLY A 430 -43.12 -8.22 -29.85
N CYS A 431 -42.20 -7.49 -29.21
CA CYS A 431 -41.08 -6.84 -29.87
C CYS A 431 -39.86 -6.74 -28.94
N ARG A 432 -38.67 -6.47 -29.50
CA ARG A 432 -37.47 -6.14 -28.71
C ARG A 432 -37.23 -4.63 -28.74
N PRO A 433 -37.92 -3.83 -27.91
CA PRO A 433 -37.81 -2.38 -27.95
C PRO A 433 -36.40 -1.93 -27.54
N SER A 434 -35.85 -0.93 -28.21
CA SER A 434 -34.67 -0.21 -27.75
C SER A 434 -34.91 0.42 -26.37
N ASN A 435 -33.84 0.85 -25.69
CA ASN A 435 -34.00 1.56 -24.42
C ASN A 435 -34.75 2.88 -24.57
N MET A 436 -34.72 3.51 -25.75
CA MET A 436 -35.46 4.73 -26.04
C MET A 436 -36.96 4.43 -26.11
N GLU A 437 -37.35 3.42 -26.90
CA GLU A 437 -38.75 3.00 -27.06
C GLU A 437 -39.36 2.51 -25.74
N LEU A 438 -38.55 1.83 -24.91
CA LEU A 438 -38.99 1.43 -23.57
C LEU A 438 -39.15 2.64 -22.63
N ALA A 439 -38.28 3.65 -22.71
CA ALA A 439 -38.41 4.87 -21.93
C ALA A 439 -39.66 5.68 -22.35
N ASP A 440 -39.92 5.77 -23.66
CA ASP A 440 -41.09 6.44 -24.22
C ASP A 440 -42.39 5.72 -23.81
N TRP A 441 -42.39 4.38 -23.82
CA TRP A 441 -43.51 3.57 -23.33
C TRP A 441 -43.84 3.85 -21.85
N PHE A 442 -42.81 3.95 -21.00
CA PHE A 442 -42.99 4.29 -19.59
C PHE A 442 -43.45 5.74 -19.39
N GLU A 443 -42.93 6.68 -20.18
CA GLU A 443 -43.33 8.09 -20.10
C GLU A 443 -44.80 8.28 -20.48
N HIS A 444 -45.29 7.56 -21.49
CA HIS A 444 -46.68 7.63 -21.91
C HIS A 444 -47.65 7.11 -20.83
N ARG A 445 -47.26 6.10 -20.04
CA ARG A 445 -48.13 5.50 -19.00
C ARG A 445 -48.01 6.14 -17.62
N VAL A 446 -46.81 6.54 -17.23
CA VAL A 446 -46.51 7.06 -15.88
C VAL A 446 -46.33 8.58 -15.88
N GLY A 447 -46.30 9.21 -17.06
CA GLY A 447 -46.15 10.67 -17.22
C GLY A 447 -44.73 11.19 -16.94
N ARG A 448 -43.73 10.30 -16.82
CA ARG A 448 -42.31 10.65 -16.64
C ARG A 448 -41.37 9.55 -17.11
N ARG A 449 -40.19 9.92 -17.60
CA ARG A 449 -39.11 8.97 -17.95
C ARG A 449 -38.41 8.44 -16.69
N PRO A 450 -38.40 7.11 -16.46
CA PRO A 450 -37.59 6.50 -15.41
C PRO A 450 -36.10 6.53 -15.76
N ASP A 451 -35.23 6.43 -14.76
CA ASP A 451 -33.79 6.31 -14.99
C ASP A 451 -33.43 4.95 -15.64
N PRO A 452 -32.26 4.83 -16.30
CA PRO A 452 -31.86 3.60 -16.99
C PRO A 452 -31.84 2.34 -16.12
N THR A 453 -31.54 2.48 -14.82
CA THR A 453 -31.52 1.36 -13.87
C THR A 453 -32.92 0.82 -13.66
N THR A 454 -33.90 1.72 -13.50
CA THR A 454 -35.31 1.36 -13.31
C THR A 454 -35.88 0.68 -14.56
N LEU A 455 -35.58 1.20 -15.76
CA LEU A 455 -35.98 0.59 -17.03
C LEU A 455 -35.43 -0.84 -17.19
N TRP A 456 -34.15 -1.04 -16.82
CA TRP A 456 -33.51 -2.35 -16.86
C TRP A 456 -34.17 -3.36 -15.90
N MET A 457 -34.58 -2.93 -14.70
CA MET A 457 -35.24 -3.81 -13.72
C MET A 457 -36.58 -4.33 -14.22
N TYR A 458 -37.42 -3.44 -14.75
CA TYR A 458 -38.73 -3.79 -15.31
C TYR A 458 -38.60 -4.67 -16.55
N ARG A 459 -37.59 -4.42 -17.39
CA ARG A 459 -37.27 -5.27 -18.56
C ARG A 459 -36.93 -6.71 -18.21
N ARG A 460 -36.42 -6.97 -17.00
CA ARG A 460 -36.09 -8.32 -16.50
C ARG A 460 -37.18 -8.94 -15.62
N GLY A 461 -38.34 -8.30 -15.49
CA GLY A 461 -39.44 -8.81 -14.68
C GLY A 461 -39.14 -8.82 -13.17
N VAL A 462 -38.20 -8.00 -12.70
CA VAL A 462 -37.85 -7.92 -11.28
C VAL A 462 -38.87 -7.04 -10.54
N THR A 463 -39.76 -7.67 -9.78
CA THR A 463 -40.88 -7.01 -9.09
C THR A 463 -40.52 -6.30 -7.78
N SER A 464 -39.24 -6.32 -7.35
CA SER A 464 -38.80 -5.66 -6.11
C SER A 464 -37.61 -4.70 -6.30
N HIS A 465 -37.74 -3.48 -5.77
CA HIS A 465 -36.65 -2.49 -5.66
C HIS A 465 -35.74 -2.75 -4.44
N SER A 466 -35.41 -4.02 -4.16
CA SER A 466 -34.50 -4.40 -3.07
C SER A 466 -33.06 -4.57 -3.57
N ALA A 467 -32.09 -4.48 -2.66
CA ALA A 467 -30.69 -4.82 -2.97
C ALA A 467 -30.53 -6.32 -3.33
N GLN A 468 -31.48 -7.18 -2.95
CA GLN A 468 -31.49 -8.61 -3.28
C GLN A 468 -31.82 -8.89 -4.75
N GLY A 469 -32.67 -8.07 -5.40
CA GLY A 469 -32.91 -8.18 -6.85
C GLY A 469 -31.67 -7.89 -7.72
N ARG A 470 -30.64 -7.24 -7.15
CA ARG A 470 -29.33 -7.04 -7.80
C ARG A 470 -28.39 -8.24 -7.69
N ARG A 471 -28.71 -9.25 -6.86
CA ARG A 471 -27.87 -10.43 -6.60
C ARG A 471 -28.46 -11.75 -7.10
N SER A 472 -29.72 -11.77 -7.52
CA SER A 472 -30.38 -12.94 -8.12
C SER A 472 -30.36 -12.87 -9.65
N GLY A 473 -29.17 -12.71 -10.22
CA GLY A 473 -28.92 -12.69 -11.67
C GLY A 473 -27.50 -13.11 -11.98
#